data_AF-A0A1A8SAM4-F1
#
_entry.id   AF-A0A1A8SAM4-F1
#
_cell.length_a   1.000
_cell.length_b   1.000
_cell.length_c   1.000
_cell.angle_alpha   90.00
_cell.angle_beta   90.00
_cell.angle_gamma   90.00
#
_symmetry.space_group_name_H-M   'P 1'
#
loop_
_entity.id
_entity.type
_entity.pdbx_description
1 polymer ?
#
loop_
_entity_poly.entity_id
_entity_poly.type
_entity_poly.pdbx_seq_one_letter_code
_entity_poly.pdbx_strand_id
1 'polypeptide(L)' 'TGSGKSLLLKRLQVLSLHGSCELGSPPPTLPTVGTNLTDLSLKKKKVTVRELGGCMGPIWPSYFTDCLSLIFVVDSANI' A
#
# COMPACT_ATOMS: atom_id res chain seq x y z
N THR A 1 2.53 -10.02 9.43
CA THR A 1 2.50 -8.57 9.78
C THR A 1 3.89 -8.00 9.51
N GLY A 2 4.06 -6.71 9.21
CA GLY A 2 5.40 -6.15 9.00
C GLY A 2 5.98 -6.24 7.58
N SER A 3 5.25 -6.74 6.58
CA SER A 3 5.78 -6.91 5.21
C SER A 3 6.04 -5.62 4.40
N GLY A 4 5.92 -4.43 5.00
CA GLY A 4 6.24 -3.17 4.32
C GLY A 4 5.13 -2.56 3.46
N LYS A 5 3.87 -3.05 3.52
CA LYS A 5 2.72 -2.49 2.76
C LYS A 5 2.55 -0.97 2.92
N SER A 6 2.52 -0.47 4.16
CA SER A 6 2.28 0.95 4.43
C SER A 6 3.44 1.81 3.93
N LEU A 7 4.68 1.31 4.05
CA LEU A 7 5.87 1.99 3.52
C LEU A 7 5.82 2.06 1.99
N LEU A 8 5.47 0.95 1.33
CA LEU A 8 5.30 0.89 -0.12
C LEU A 8 4.27 1.93 -0.58
N LEU A 9 3.11 2.00 0.07
CA LEU A 9 2.05 2.93 -0.30
C LEU A 9 2.47 4.40 -0.14
N LYS A 10 3.12 4.75 0.98
CA LYS A 10 3.67 6.11 1.21
C LYS A 10 4.69 6.49 0.12
N ARG A 11 5.57 5.58 -0.27
CA ARG A 11 6.57 5.85 -1.33
C ARG A 11 5.92 5.99 -2.70
N LEU A 12 4.93 5.16 -3.02
CA LEU A 12 4.17 5.30 -4.27
C LEU A 12 3.44 6.63 -4.35
N GLN A 13 2.92 7.15 -3.24
CA GLN A 13 2.29 8.46 -3.19
C GLN A 13 3.29 9.59 -3.50
N VAL A 14 4.49 9.54 -2.92
CA VAL A 14 5.57 10.49 -3.22
C VAL A 14 5.96 10.43 -4.71
N LEU A 15 6.17 9.23 -5.25
CA LEU A 15 6.50 9.04 -6.67
C LEU A 15 5.37 9.50 -7.60
N SER A 16 4.11 9.35 -7.18
CA SER A 16 2.96 9.78 -7.96
C SER A 16 2.87 11.31 -8.07
N LEU A 17 3.26 12.03 -7.02
CA LEU A 17 3.21 13.49 -6.97
C LEU A 17 4.45 14.14 -7.62
N HIS A 18 5.64 13.62 -7.33
CA HIS A 18 6.91 14.24 -7.71
C HIS A 18 7.61 13.56 -8.89
N GLY A 19 7.08 12.45 -9.40
CA GLY A 19 7.72 11.64 -10.44
C GLY A 19 8.87 10.80 -9.88
N SER A 20 9.81 10.44 -10.75
CA SER A 20 11.00 9.68 -10.35
C SER A 20 11.97 10.61 -9.60
N CYS A 21 11.89 10.63 -8.27
CA CYS A 21 12.77 11.38 -7.39
C CYS A 21 13.45 10.45 -6.37
N GLU A 22 14.59 10.89 -5.83
CA GLU A 22 15.24 10.19 -4.72
C GLU A 22 14.30 10.13 -3.50
N LEU A 23 14.05 8.91 -3.01
CA LEU A 23 13.01 8.64 -2.00
C LEU A 23 13.44 8.90 -0.55
N GLY A 24 14.64 9.45 -0.34
CA GLY A 24 15.18 9.78 0.98
C GLY A 24 15.11 8.63 2.00
N SER A 25 15.18 8.99 3.28
CA SER A 25 14.96 8.03 4.37
C SER A 25 13.49 7.57 4.40
N PRO A 26 13.23 6.29 4.67
CA PRO A 26 11.86 5.79 4.76
C PRO A 26 11.10 6.46 5.91
N PRO A 27 9.87 6.97 5.68
CA PRO A 27 9.08 7.56 6.75
C PRO A 27 8.64 6.50 7.76
N PRO A 28 8.45 6.86 9.04
CA PRO A 28 7.96 5.92 10.04
C PRO A 28 6.54 5.42 9.68
N THR A 29 6.26 4.18 10.03
CA THR A 29 4.95 3.53 9.83
C THR A 29 4.45 2.94 11.12
N LEU A 30 3.14 2.96 11.33
CA LEU A 30 2.48 2.25 12.40
C LEU A 30 1.78 1.00 11.85
N PRO A 31 1.62 -0.07 12.64
CA PRO A 31 0.84 -1.23 12.22
C PRO A 31 -0.59 -0.84 11.83
N THR A 32 -0.98 -1.19 10.60
CA THR A 32 -2.36 -0.99 10.13
C THR A 32 -3.27 -2.04 10.76
N VAL A 33 -4.15 -1.62 11.67
CA VAL A 33 -5.17 -2.48 12.28
C VAL A 33 -6.41 -2.60 11.38
N GLY A 34 -6.74 -1.53 10.65
CA GLY A 34 -7.89 -1.43 9.76
C GLY A 34 -7.51 -1.35 8.29
N THR A 35 -8.18 -0.46 7.58
CA THR A 35 -7.90 -0.16 6.17
C THR A 35 -7.29 1.22 6.02
N ASN A 36 -6.56 1.43 4.93
CA ASN A 36 -6.09 2.73 4.51
C ASN A 36 -6.41 2.92 3.02
N LEU A 37 -6.97 4.07 2.66
CA LEU A 37 -7.35 4.42 1.29
C LEU A 37 -6.45 5.56 0.84
N THR A 38 -5.81 5.41 -0.31
CA THR A 38 -4.91 6.43 -0.84
C THR A 38 -5.09 6.55 -2.35
N ASP A 39 -5.30 7.77 -2.82
CA ASP A 39 -5.38 8.07 -4.24
C ASP A 39 -4.00 8.31 -4.83
N LEU A 40 -3.71 7.62 -5.93
CA LEU A 40 -2.50 7.75 -6.73
C LEU A 40 -2.87 8.25 -8.14
N SER A 41 -2.07 9.16 -8.67
CA SER A 41 -2.09 9.57 -10.07
C SER A 41 -1.02 8.80 -10.85
N LEU A 42 -1.44 7.88 -11.69
CA LEU A 42 -0.56 7.08 -12.56
C LEU A 42 -0.82 7.45 -14.02
N LYS A 43 0.16 8.06 -14.70
CA LYS A 43 0.08 8.40 -16.14
C LYS A 43 -1.25 9.09 -16.53
N LYS A 44 -1.66 10.10 -15.73
CA LYS A 44 -2.92 10.87 -15.86
C LYS A 44 -4.22 10.11 -15.50
N LYS A 45 -4.15 8.89 -14.99
CA LYS A 45 -5.30 8.16 -14.41
C LYS A 45 -5.23 8.20 -12.89
N LYS A 46 -6.35 8.51 -12.24
CA LYS A 46 -6.49 8.40 -10.79
C LYS A 46 -6.87 6.97 -10.44
N VAL A 47 -6.17 6.39 -9.47
CA VAL A 47 -6.41 5.04 -8.95
C VAL A 47 -6.43 5.12 -7.43
N THR A 48 -7.45 4.53 -6.81
CA THR A 48 -7.52 4.40 -5.36
C THR A 48 -6.92 3.06 -4.95
N VAL A 49 -5.93 3.09 -4.08
CA VAL A 49 -5.34 1.89 -3.47
C VAL A 49 -5.91 1.71 -2.07
N ARG A 50 -6.40 0.50 -1.79
CA ARG A 50 -6.91 0.08 -0.48
C ARG A 50 -5.91 -0.86 0.18
N GLU A 51 -5.17 -0.37 1.16
CA GLU A 51 -4.34 -1.19 2.04
C GLU A 51 -5.20 -1.85 3.12
N LEU A 52 -5.00 -3.15 3.33
CA LEU A 52 -5.64 -3.91 4.40
C LEU A 52 -4.61 -4.32 5.47
N GLY A 53 -4.97 -4.13 6.73
CA GLY A 53 -4.21 -4.58 7.88
C GLY A 53 -4.01 -6.09 7.90
N GLY A 54 -2.86 -6.54 8.42
CA GLY A 54 -2.53 -7.97 8.54
C GLY A 54 -3.52 -8.74 9.43
N CYS A 55 -3.95 -8.11 10.53
CA CYS A 55 -4.92 -8.68 11.46
C CYS A 55 -6.33 -8.82 10.86
N MET A 56 -6.64 -8.17 9.75
CA MET A 56 -7.91 -8.33 9.04
C MET A 56 -7.93 -9.55 8.11
N GLY A 57 -6.90 -10.41 8.12
CA GLY A 57 -6.75 -11.57 7.23
C GLY A 57 -8.04 -12.38 6.99
N PRO A 58 -8.79 -12.78 8.04
CA PRO A 58 -10.02 -13.55 7.88
C PRO A 58 -11.11 -12.87 7.04
N ILE A 59 -11.10 -11.53 6.95
CA ILE A 59 -12.10 -10.75 6.23
C ILE A 59 -11.56 -10.08 4.96
N TRP A 60 -10.31 -10.31 4.55
CA TRP A 60 -9.80 -9.73 3.30
C TRP A 60 -10.68 -9.98 2.06
N PRO A 61 -11.27 -11.18 1.85
CA PRO A 61 -12.08 -11.45 0.67
C PRO A 61 -13.26 -10.48 0.48
N SER A 62 -13.86 -9.97 1.56
CA SER A 62 -14.97 -9.00 1.46
C SER A 62 -14.53 -7.62 0.97
N TYR A 63 -13.24 -7.33 0.94
CA TYR A 63 -12.67 -6.08 0.43
C TYR A 63 -12.17 -6.19 -1.01
N PHE A 64 -12.22 -7.37 -1.63
CA PHE A 64 -11.76 -7.57 -3.02
C PHE A 64 -12.83 -7.22 -4.05
N THR A 65 -14.09 -7.10 -3.64
CA THR A 65 -15.16 -6.60 -4.50
C THR A 65 -14.76 -5.23 -5.06
N ASP A 66 -15.00 -5.04 -6.36
CA ASP A 66 -14.68 -3.83 -7.12
C ASP A 66 -13.18 -3.50 -7.25
N CYS A 67 -12.28 -4.40 -6.83
CA CYS A 67 -10.85 -4.24 -7.04
C CYS A 67 -10.45 -4.73 -8.44
N LEU A 68 -9.78 -3.87 -9.20
CA LEU A 68 -9.24 -4.21 -10.53
C LEU A 68 -8.04 -5.16 -10.44
N SER A 69 -7.29 -5.11 -9.35
CA SER A 69 -6.06 -5.89 -9.13
C SER A 69 -5.74 -6.00 -7.65
N LEU A 70 -4.98 -7.04 -7.29
CA LEU A 70 -4.51 -7.29 -5.93
C LEU A 70 -2.98 -7.23 -5.89
N ILE A 71 -2.43 -6.47 -4.95
CA ILE A 71 -0.98 -6.41 -4.68
C ILE A 71 -0.72 -7.15 -3.36
N PHE A 72 -0.04 -8.29 -3.44
CA PHE A 72 0.37 -9.05 -2.27
C PHE A 72 1.83 -8.77 -1.94
N VAL A 73 2.10 -8.27 -0.73
CA VAL A 73 3.45 -7.89 -0.30
C VAL A 73 3.97 -8.86 0.74
N VAL A 74 5.07 -9.53 0.39
CA VAL A 74 5.78 -10.52 1.21
C VAL A 74 7.12 -9.95 1.63
N ASP A 75 7.49 -10.16 2.89
CA ASP A 75 8.84 -9.86 3.35
C ASP A 75 9.74 -11.06 3.04
N SER A 76 10.64 -10.90 2.07
CA SER A 76 11.56 -11.94 1.65
C SER A 76 12.65 -12.25 2.69
N ALA A 77 12.88 -11.36 3.67
CA ALA A 77 13.85 -11.58 4.74
C ALA A 77 13.24 -12.29 5.97
N ASN A 78 11.91 -12.44 6.01
CA ASN A 78 11.21 -13.12 7.08
C ASN A 78 11.00 -14.61 6.72
N ILE A 79 12.09 -15.38 6.84
CA ILE A 79 12.13 -16.85 6.76
C ILE A 79 11.66 -17.49 8.08
#